data_AF-A0A142Y7V1-F1
#
_entry.id   AF-A0A142Y7V1-F1
#
_cell.length_a   1.000
_cell.length_b   1.000
_cell.length_c   1.000
_cell.angle_alpha   90.00
_cell.angle_beta   90.00
_cell.angle_gamma   90.00
#
_symmetry.space_group_name_H-M   'P 1'
#
loop_
_entity.id
_entity.type
_entity.pdbx_description
1 polymer ?
#
loop_
_entity_poly.entity_id
_entity_poly.type
_entity_poly.pdbx_seq_one_letter_code
_entity_poly.pdbx_strand_id
1 'polypeptide(L)' 'MSVSPDEILKSALSLPEADRVILATEILDSVKEPMPGMSIDDPNLLDELKRRRASMDDSVSASELFARLDEIRRK' A
#
# COMPACT_ATOMS: atom_id res chain seq x y z
N MET A 1 -9.17 22.60 4.24
CA MET A 1 -8.85 21.59 5.26
C MET A 1 -8.20 20.43 4.53
N SER A 2 -6.97 20.04 4.89
CA SER A 2 -6.33 18.86 4.28
C SER A 2 -6.74 17.63 5.08
N VAL A 3 -7.36 16.66 4.42
CA VAL A 3 -7.63 15.36 5.03
C VAL A 3 -6.31 14.59 5.06
N SER A 4 -5.91 14.11 6.23
CA SER A 4 -4.69 13.32 6.36
C SER A 4 -4.89 11.89 5.84
N PRO A 5 -3.83 11.23 5.33
CA PRO A 5 -3.91 9.83 4.91
C PRO A 5 -4.42 8.90 6.03
N ASP A 6 -4.07 9.20 7.27
CA ASP A 6 -4.50 8.43 8.45
C ASP A 6 -6.00 8.57 8.71
N GLU A 7 -6.57 9.76 8.50
CA GLU A 7 -8.02 9.98 8.62
C GLU A 7 -8.80 9.23 7.52
N ILE A 8 -8.24 9.16 6.31
CA ILE A 8 -8.82 8.39 5.20
C ILE A 8 -8.83 6.91 5.54
N LEU A 9 -7.69 6.38 6.02
CA LEU A 9 -7.57 4.96 6.40
C LEU A 9 -8.50 4.61 7.55
N LYS A 10 -8.54 5.44 8.60
CA LYS A 10 -9.42 5.21 9.75
C LYS A 10 -10.89 5.21 9.35
N SER A 11 -11.28 6.12 8.45
CA SER A 11 -12.64 6.18 7.91
C SER A 11 -12.97 4.93 7.09
N ALA A 12 -12.06 4.49 6.21
CA ALA A 12 -12.23 3.27 5.42
C ALA A 12 -12.38 2.02 6.30
N LEU A 13 -11.63 1.92 7.40
CA LEU A 13 -11.73 0.79 8.33
C LEU A 13 -13.03 0.78 9.14
N SER A 14 -13.67 1.94 9.32
CA SER A 14 -14.96 2.05 10.01
C SER A 14 -16.16 1.60 9.17
N LEU A 15 -15.98 1.37 7.86
CA LEU A 15 -17.04 0.89 6.97
C LEU A 15 -17.41 -0.57 7.27
N PRO A 16 -18.66 -0.98 6.97
CA PRO A 16 -19.07 -2.39 6.93
C PRO A 16 -18.19 -3.23 6.02
N GLU A 17 -18.07 -4.53 6.31
CA GLU A 17 -17.15 -5.42 5.58
C GLU A 17 -17.42 -5.46 4.07
N ALA A 18 -18.69 -5.56 3.65
CA ALA A 18 -19.07 -5.52 2.24
C ALA A 18 -18.59 -4.24 1.54
N ASP A 19 -18.75 -3.09 2.19
CA ASP A 19 -18.35 -1.78 1.65
C ASP A 19 -16.84 -1.64 1.59
N ARG A 20 -16.10 -2.22 2.55
CA ARG A 20 -14.63 -2.27 2.51
C ARG A 20 -14.12 -3.11 1.35
N VAL A 21 -14.78 -4.22 1.03
CA VAL A 21 -14.40 -5.09 -0.10
C VAL A 21 -14.63 -4.34 -1.42
N ILE A 22 -15.75 -3.64 -1.57
CA ILE A 22 -16.03 -2.81 -2.74
C ILE A 22 -14.97 -1.71 -2.87
N LEU A 23 -14.69 -0.98 -1.78
CA LEU A 23 -13.69 0.08 -1.76
C LEU A 23 -12.28 -0.43 -2.11
N ALA A 24 -11.88 -1.58 -1.57
CA ALA A 24 -10.59 -2.18 -1.89
C ALA A 24 -10.50 -2.59 -3.36
N THR A 25 -11.59 -3.11 -3.93
CA THR A 25 -11.67 -3.49 -5.35
C THR A 25 -11.54 -2.26 -6.24
N GLU A 26 -12.31 -1.21 -5.98
CA GLU A 26 -12.22 0.07 -6.71
C GLU A 26 -10.84 0.71 -6.59
N ILE A 27 -10.19 0.64 -5.42
CA ILE A 27 -8.81 1.12 -5.25
C ILE A 27 -7.87 0.31 -6.15
N LEU A 28 -7.95 -1.02 -6.12
CA LEU A 28 -7.10 -1.89 -6.94
C LEU A 28 -7.30 -1.63 -8.44
N ASP A 29 -8.55 -1.43 -8.86
CA ASP A 29 -8.89 -1.13 -10.26
C ASP A 29 -8.47 0.31 -10.66
N SER A 30 -8.45 1.24 -9.70
CA SER A 30 -7.98 2.62 -9.92
C SER A 30 -6.46 2.72 -10.09
N VAL A 31 -5.72 1.75 -9.56
CA VAL A 31 -4.29 1.59 -9.86
C VAL A 31 -4.20 1.04 -11.29
N LYS A 32 -4.21 1.95 -12.27
CA LYS A 32 -3.86 1.63 -13.65
C LYS A 32 -2.59 0.76 -13.63
N GLU A 33 -2.70 -0.38 -14.29
CA GLU A 33 -1.69 -1.38 -14.66
C GLU A 33 -0.21 -1.01 -14.46
N PRO A 34 0.64 -2.02 -14.16
CA PRO A 34 2.02 -1.85 -13.69
C PRO A 34 2.75 -0.73 -14.43
N MET A 35 3.39 0.15 -13.64
CA MET A 35 4.16 1.29 -14.14
C MET A 35 4.85 0.93 -15.46
N PRO A 36 4.58 1.66 -16.55
CA PRO A 36 5.23 1.38 -17.83
C PRO A 36 6.73 1.50 -17.63
N GLY A 37 7.44 0.36 -17.68
CA GLY A 37 8.88 0.29 -17.41
C GLY A 37 9.34 -0.76 -16.38
N MET A 38 8.44 -1.60 -15.83
CA MET A 38 8.88 -2.81 -15.13
C MET A 38 8.35 -4.05 -15.84
N SER A 39 8.95 -4.36 -16.99
CA SER A 39 8.88 -5.71 -17.54
C SER A 39 9.93 -6.58 -16.86
N ILE A 40 9.64 -7.86 -16.63
CA ILE A 40 10.66 -8.83 -16.20
C ILE A 40 11.79 -8.97 -17.22
N ASP A 41 11.50 -8.63 -18.48
CA ASP A 41 12.43 -8.62 -19.59
C ASP A 41 13.19 -7.28 -19.72
N ASP A 42 12.94 -6.29 -18.84
CA ASP A 42 13.66 -5.02 -18.87
C ASP A 42 15.10 -5.23 -18.34
N PRO A 43 16.14 -4.97 -19.15
CA PRO A 43 17.54 -5.14 -18.74
C PRO A 43 17.92 -4.28 -17.53
N ASN A 44 17.16 -3.22 -17.24
CA ASN A 44 17.39 -2.31 -16.12
C ASN A 44 16.50 -2.62 -14.90
N LEU A 45 15.64 -3.63 -14.97
CA LEU A 45 14.74 -3.98 -13.85
C LEU A 45 15.53 -4.28 -12.58
N LEU A 46 16.63 -5.01 -12.69
CA LEU A 46 17.44 -5.38 -11.53
C LEU A 46 18.03 -4.15 -10.81
N ASP A 47 18.43 -3.14 -11.56
CA ASP A 47 19.02 -1.92 -10.99
C ASP A 47 17.97 -1.00 -10.40
N GLU A 48 16.78 -0.93 -11.01
CA GLU A 48 15.64 -0.24 -10.41
C GLU A 48 15.13 -0.94 -9.13
N LEU A 49 15.08 -2.28 -9.11
CA LEU A 49 14.76 -3.04 -7.91
C LEU A 49 15.79 -2.84 -6.80
N LYS A 50 17.09 -2.78 -7.14
CA LYS A 50 18.15 -2.43 -6.18
C LYS A 50 18.00 -1.00 -5.66
N ARG A 51 17.67 -0.04 -6.52
CA ARG A 51 17.41 1.37 -6.14
C ARG A 51 16.24 1.44 -5.16
N ARG A 52 15.12 0.77 -5.46
CA ARG A 52 13.94 0.72 -4.58
C ARG A 52 14.23 0.05 -3.25
N ARG A 53 14.97 -1.05 -3.27
CA ARG A 53 15.40 -1.73 -2.04
C ARG A 53 16.30 -0.84 -1.19
N ALA A 54 17.20 -0.06 -1.80
CA ALA A 54 18.04 0.89 -1.07
C ALA A 54 17.23 2.07 -0.51
N SER A 55 16.18 2.52 -1.20
CA SER A 55 15.24 3.52 -0.65
C SER A 55 14.25 2.96 0.39
N MET A 56 14.18 1.63 0.53
CA MET A 56 13.33 0.95 1.52
C MET A 56 13.96 0.84 2.91
N ASP A 57 15.18 1.33 3.13
CA ASP A 57 15.76 1.40 4.49
C ASP A 57 14.94 2.30 5.44
N ASP A 58 14.15 3.24 4.89
CA ASP A 58 13.15 4.04 5.64
C ASP A 58 11.73 3.44 5.58
N SER A 59 11.56 2.25 5.00
CA SER A 59 10.25 1.59 4.89
C SER A 59 10.00 0.66 6.09
N VAL A 60 8.79 0.74 6.63
CA VAL A 60 8.34 -0.13 7.72
C VAL A 60 8.28 -1.58 7.21
N SER A 61 8.92 -2.50 7.92
CA SER A 61 8.86 -3.92 7.54
C SER A 61 7.43 -4.44 7.52
N ALA A 62 7.09 -5.39 6.64
CA ALA A 62 5.75 -5.96 6.57
C ALA A 62 5.28 -6.51 7.93
N SER A 63 6.18 -7.17 8.66
CA SER A 63 5.98 -7.64 10.03
C SER A 63 5.58 -6.53 11.00
N GLU A 64 6.21 -5.37 10.89
CA GLU A 64 5.95 -4.22 11.75
C GLU A 64 4.65 -3.49 11.35
N LEU A 65 4.31 -3.48 10.07
CA LEU A 65 3.01 -3.05 9.55
C LEU A 65 1.87 -3.93 10.12
N PHE A 66 2.00 -5.25 10.06
CA PHE A 66 1.00 -6.17 10.62
C PHE A 66 0.89 -6.05 12.15
N ALA A 67 2.00 -5.89 12.85
CA ALA A 67 1.99 -5.66 14.30
C ALA A 67 1.26 -4.37 14.69
N ARG A 68 1.48 -3.27 13.95
CA ARG A 68 0.77 -1.99 14.17
C ARG A 68 -0.73 -2.11 13.86
N LEU A 69 -1.10 -2.84 12.80
CA LEU A 69 -2.51 -3.10 12.46
C LEU A 69 -3.22 -3.91 13.56
N ASP A 70 -2.56 -4.92 14.13
CA ASP A 70 -3.10 -5.69 15.25
C ASP A 70 -3.24 -4.86 16.53
N GLU A 71 -2.32 -3.92 16.78
CA GLU A 71 -2.40 -3.02 17.93
C GLU A 71 -3.56 -2.03 17.81
N ILE A 72 -3.79 -1.51 16.59
CA ILE A 72 -4.95 -0.66 16.28
C ILE A 72 -6.27 -1.42 16.47
N ARG A 73 -6.32 -2.71 16.10
CA ARG A 73 -7.53 -3.55 16.22
C ARG A 73 -7.92 -3.91 17.66
N ARG A 74 -6.98 -3.78 18.61
CA ARG A 74 -7.21 -4.07 20.05
C ARG A 74 -7.64 -2.87 20.88
N LYS A 75 -7.63 -1.66 20.31
CA LYS A 75 -8.12 -0.43 20.94
C LYS A 75 -9.49 -0.06 20.40
#